data_AF-A0A935WEM8-F1
#
_entry.id   AF-A0A935WEM8-F1
#
_cell.length_a   1.000
_cell.length_b   1.000
_cell.length_c   1.000
_cell.angle_alpha   90.00
_cell.angle_beta   90.00
_cell.angle_gamma   90.00
#
_symmetry.space_group_name_H-M   'P 1'
#
loop_
_entity.id
_entity.type
_entity.pdbx_description
1 polymer ?
#
loop_
_entity_poly.entity_id
_entity_poly.type
_entity_poly.pdbx_seq_one_letter_code
_entity_poly.pdbx_strand_id
1 'polypeptide(L)'
;MSGRLWVAAVVVGGMVLGMPARVEAQLGGLTKRARDRAAQAAGVQSTDEAARMPGPVLTTAVLDQVMTGLKAEKVARDNWAAEQARQQRLREEEQARREADANHSGCIDREMRADSNYIKADKLQREAQAAVQRGETAKAVQAAQQIQGLITLAQQNAEAKCKPAEPAAAPEEQAVAAVQVNPDSVGAKAAKMSATDYAQAKELLYTYLNFPQKAGLSADEKRVVDPKKAQIKDALKGAGLGG
;
A
#
# COMPACT_ATOMS: atom_id res chain seq x y z
N MET A 1 7.44 -49.85 32.74
CA MET A 1 7.91 -48.58 33.32
C MET A 1 6.82 -47.52 33.13
N SER A 2 5.94 -47.38 34.11
CA SER A 2 4.94 -46.31 34.15
C SER A 2 4.70 -45.96 35.61
N GLY A 3 5.34 -44.89 36.07
CA GLY A 3 5.18 -44.34 37.41
C GLY A 3 4.72 -42.89 37.29
N ARG A 4 3.44 -42.64 37.53
CA ARG A 4 2.96 -41.34 38.00
C ARG A 4 1.99 -41.61 39.14
N LEU A 5 2.50 -41.33 40.33
CA LEU A 5 1.90 -41.63 41.61
C LEU A 5 1.83 -40.30 42.39
N TRP A 6 0.60 -39.86 42.66
CA TRP A 6 0.11 -39.00 43.76
C TRP A 6 0.64 -37.55 43.89
N VAL A 7 0.00 -36.62 44.60
CA VAL A 7 -1.06 -36.63 45.62
C VAL A 7 -1.94 -35.39 45.44
N ALA A 8 -3.18 -35.55 45.89
CA ALA A 8 -4.28 -34.62 46.11
C ALA A 8 -4.00 -33.34 46.93
N ALA A 9 -5.08 -32.56 47.01
CA ALA A 9 -5.53 -31.67 48.10
C ALA A 9 -5.51 -30.17 47.76
N VAL A 10 -6.48 -29.31 48.06
CA VAL A 10 -7.90 -29.34 48.50
C VAL A 10 -8.14 -27.90 49.01
N VAL A 11 -9.34 -27.32 48.77
CA VAL A 11 -9.98 -26.24 49.58
C VAL A 11 -9.36 -24.84 49.48
N VAL A 12 -10.03 -23.69 49.58
CA VAL A 12 -11.44 -23.21 49.64
C VAL A 12 -11.33 -21.69 49.41
N GLY A 13 -12.43 -21.06 49.01
CA GLY A 13 -12.51 -19.63 48.76
C GLY A 13 -12.37 -18.70 49.97
N GLY A 14 -12.48 -17.41 49.66
CA GLY A 14 -12.53 -16.27 50.58
C GLY A 14 -12.21 -15.02 49.78
N MET A 15 -13.19 -14.16 49.46
CA MET A 15 -13.48 -12.90 50.18
C MET A 15 -12.22 -12.02 50.28
N VAL A 16 -12.17 -10.77 49.84
CA VAL A 16 -12.87 -9.60 50.40
C VAL A 16 -12.66 -8.40 49.45
N LEU A 17 -13.68 -7.54 49.40
CA LEU A 17 -13.78 -6.21 48.77
C LEU A 17 -12.67 -5.20 49.15
N GLY A 18 -12.43 -4.21 48.28
CA GLY A 18 -12.15 -2.84 48.71
C GLY A 18 -10.70 -2.32 48.59
N MET A 19 -10.53 -1.31 47.72
CA MET A 19 -9.54 -0.22 47.85
C MET A 19 -9.54 0.37 49.29
N PRO A 20 -8.44 0.92 49.85
CA PRO A 20 -7.87 2.19 49.38
C PRO A 20 -6.35 2.41 49.55
N ALA A 21 -5.91 3.56 49.03
CA ALA A 21 -4.58 4.16 49.03
C ALA A 21 -3.84 4.22 50.38
N ARG A 22 -2.50 4.03 50.33
CA ARG A 22 -1.43 4.79 51.04
C ARG A 22 -0.19 3.91 51.31
N VAL A 23 0.78 3.87 50.39
CA VAL A 23 2.21 3.63 50.73
C VAL A 23 3.13 4.23 49.64
N GLU A 24 3.14 5.55 49.44
CA GLU A 24 4.18 6.23 48.62
C GLU A 24 4.61 7.60 49.19
N ALA A 25 4.43 7.80 50.50
CA ALA A 25 4.81 9.03 51.18
C ALA A 25 6.01 8.79 52.11
N GLN A 26 7.17 8.38 51.58
CA GLN A 26 8.43 8.50 52.34
C GLN A 26 9.73 8.50 51.51
N LEU A 27 9.69 8.39 50.17
CA LEU A 27 10.91 8.46 49.32
C LEU A 27 11.05 9.75 48.49
N GLY A 28 10.04 10.63 48.47
CA GLY A 28 10.07 11.89 47.71
C GLY A 28 10.76 13.10 48.39
N GLY A 29 11.19 12.96 49.65
CA GLY A 29 11.66 14.09 50.48
C GLY A 29 13.16 14.40 50.41
N LEU A 30 14.00 13.47 49.93
CA LEU A 30 15.47 13.61 49.98
C LEU A 30 16.11 14.02 48.65
N THR A 31 15.45 13.83 47.51
CA THR A 31 15.94 14.25 46.18
C THR A 31 15.69 15.73 45.86
N LYS A 32 14.78 16.41 46.58
CA LYS A 32 14.47 17.82 46.34
C LYS A 32 15.56 18.77 46.86
N ARG A 33 16.19 18.45 48.01
CA ARG A 33 17.26 19.30 48.61
C ARG A 33 18.60 19.24 47.88
N ALA A 34 18.87 18.22 47.06
CA ALA A 34 20.06 18.15 46.22
C ALA A 34 19.93 18.96 44.92
N ARG A 35 18.71 19.10 44.39
CA ARG A 35 18.44 19.84 43.15
C ARG A 35 18.41 21.35 43.35
N ASP A 36 17.87 21.82 44.47
CA ASP A 36 17.78 23.25 44.77
C ASP A 36 19.13 23.88 45.13
N ARG A 37 20.12 23.08 45.57
CA ARG A 37 21.48 23.59 45.87
C ARG A 37 22.41 23.61 44.65
N ALA A 38 22.12 22.83 43.61
CA ALA A 38 22.82 22.88 42.32
C ALA A 38 22.30 24.00 41.40
N ALA A 39 21.06 24.47 41.62
CA ALA A 39 20.44 25.54 40.86
C ALA A 39 20.87 26.96 41.28
N GLN A 40 21.51 27.15 42.44
CA GLN A 40 21.98 28.46 42.90
C GLN A 40 23.44 28.80 42.56
N ALA A 41 24.15 27.90 41.86
CA ALA A 41 25.56 28.12 41.46
C ALA A 41 25.76 28.43 39.96
N ALA A 42 24.70 28.48 39.17
CA ALA A 42 24.79 28.82 37.75
C ALA A 42 23.83 29.98 37.44
N GLY A 43 24.26 31.19 37.78
CA GLY A 43 23.73 32.40 37.17
C GLY A 43 24.06 32.37 35.69
N VAL A 44 23.20 31.73 34.89
CA VAL A 44 23.23 31.82 33.43
C VAL A 44 22.13 32.78 33.04
N GLN A 45 22.55 33.87 32.42
CA GLN A 45 21.68 34.86 31.80
C GLN A 45 20.69 34.12 30.89
N SER A 46 19.39 34.28 31.17
CA SER A 46 18.33 33.85 30.27
C SER A 46 18.35 34.79 29.06
N THR A 47 19.14 34.45 28.05
CA THR A 47 18.90 34.98 26.70
C THR A 47 17.67 34.27 26.18
N ASP A 48 16.63 35.06 25.90
CA ASP A 48 15.36 34.66 25.29
C ASP A 48 15.58 34.26 23.82
N GLU A 49 16.45 33.27 23.60
CA GLU A 49 16.83 32.77 22.29
C GLU A 49 16.29 31.34 22.20
N ALA A 50 15.35 31.12 21.28
CA ALA A 50 14.70 29.82 21.12
C ALA A 50 15.75 28.71 20.95
N ALA A 51 15.65 27.65 21.76
CA ALA A 51 16.55 26.52 21.68
C ALA A 51 16.56 25.95 20.24
N ARG A 52 17.75 25.90 19.64
CA ARG A 52 17.95 25.40 18.28
C ARG A 52 17.45 23.95 18.18
N MET A 53 16.65 23.67 17.14
CA MET A 53 16.20 22.31 16.88
C MET A 53 17.38 21.39 16.54
N PRO A 54 17.30 20.08 16.86
CA PRO A 54 18.34 19.13 16.51
C PRO A 54 18.49 19.05 14.98
N GLY A 55 19.74 19.07 14.53
CA GLY A 55 20.08 18.96 13.11
C GLY A 55 21.47 19.50 12.79
N PRO A 56 21.98 19.17 11.60
CA PRO A 56 23.29 19.64 11.14
C PRO A 56 23.31 21.16 11.04
N VAL A 57 24.51 21.75 11.17
CA VAL A 57 24.70 23.19 10.92
C VAL A 57 24.47 23.48 9.45
N LEU A 58 23.58 24.41 9.13
CA LEU A 58 23.25 24.76 7.75
C LEU A 58 24.33 25.63 7.11
N THR A 59 25.39 24.98 6.64
CA THR A 59 26.37 25.56 5.73
C THR A 59 25.85 25.54 4.30
N THR A 60 26.46 26.33 3.40
CA THR A 60 26.12 26.31 1.96
C THR A 60 26.20 24.89 1.38
N ALA A 61 27.22 24.12 1.77
CA ALA A 61 27.40 22.75 1.32
C ALA A 61 26.28 21.81 1.81
N VAL A 62 25.90 21.91 3.10
CA VAL A 62 24.80 21.11 3.67
C VAL A 62 23.48 21.48 2.99
N LEU A 63 23.24 22.77 2.75
CA LEU A 63 22.03 23.21 2.05
C LEU A 63 21.97 22.67 0.62
N ASP A 64 23.09 22.69 -0.13
CA ASP A 64 23.13 22.16 -1.49
C ASP A 64 22.95 20.62 -1.53
N GLN A 65 23.48 19.89 -0.54
CA GLN A 65 23.24 18.46 -0.36
C GLN A 65 21.75 18.18 -0.09
N VAL A 66 21.13 18.91 0.84
CA VAL A 66 19.70 18.75 1.16
C VAL A 66 18.84 19.07 -0.06
N MET A 67 19.15 20.14 -0.80
CA MET A 67 18.45 20.48 -2.05
C MET A 67 18.60 19.38 -3.12
N THR A 68 19.74 18.71 -3.18
CA THR A 68 19.95 17.54 -4.06
C THR A 68 19.06 16.38 -3.64
N GLY A 69 18.98 16.10 -2.33
CA GLY A 69 18.08 15.08 -1.79
C GLY A 69 16.60 15.38 -2.10
N LEU A 70 16.15 16.62 -1.89
CA LEU A 70 14.76 17.02 -2.13
C LEU A 70 14.37 16.88 -3.61
N LYS A 71 15.28 17.18 -4.54
CA LYS A 71 15.07 16.94 -5.97
C LYS A 71 14.93 15.45 -6.28
N ALA A 72 15.78 14.60 -5.69
CA ALA A 72 15.71 13.16 -5.87
C ALA A 72 14.40 12.58 -5.31
N GLU A 73 13.92 13.08 -4.18
CA GLU A 73 12.61 12.73 -3.62
C GLU A 73 11.45 13.08 -4.54
N LYS A 74 11.46 14.29 -5.10
CA LYS A 74 10.44 14.70 -6.08
C LYS A 74 10.41 13.74 -7.26
N VAL A 75 11.56 13.47 -7.87
CA VAL A 75 11.65 12.53 -9.01
C VAL A 75 11.18 11.13 -8.63
N ALA A 76 11.54 10.64 -7.45
CA ALA A 76 11.08 9.34 -6.97
C ALA A 76 9.55 9.30 -6.80
N ARG A 77 8.94 10.37 -6.26
CA ARG A 77 7.48 10.50 -6.13
C ARG A 77 6.80 10.58 -7.49
N ASP A 78 7.32 11.39 -8.41
CA ASP A 78 6.76 11.54 -9.76
C ASP A 78 6.80 10.20 -10.52
N ASN A 79 7.91 9.47 -10.43
CA ASN A 79 8.05 8.14 -11.00
C ASN A 79 7.09 7.13 -10.36
N TRP A 80 6.92 7.17 -9.03
CA TRP A 80 5.96 6.31 -8.33
C TRP A 80 4.52 6.60 -8.76
N ALA A 81 4.14 7.89 -8.88
CA ALA A 81 2.82 8.29 -9.35
C ALA A 81 2.57 7.84 -10.80
N ALA A 82 3.58 7.99 -11.67
CA ALA A 82 3.50 7.52 -13.05
C ALA A 82 3.36 5.99 -13.14
N GLU A 83 4.06 5.25 -12.28
CA GLU A 83 3.94 3.79 -12.20
C GLU A 83 2.55 3.37 -11.71
N GLN A 84 2.02 4.01 -10.67
CA GLN A 84 0.65 3.76 -10.21
C GLN A 84 -0.39 4.01 -11.32
N ALA A 85 -0.24 5.08 -12.09
CA ALA A 85 -1.11 5.37 -13.23
C ALA A 85 -0.98 4.33 -14.35
N ARG A 86 0.22 3.80 -14.62
CA ARG A 86 0.41 2.68 -15.57
C ARG A 86 -0.29 1.42 -15.08
N GLN A 87 -0.09 1.06 -13.82
CA GLN A 87 -0.72 -0.11 -13.21
C GLN A 87 -2.25 -0.02 -13.22
N GLN A 88 -2.83 1.17 -13.02
CA GLN A 88 -4.27 1.38 -13.16
C GLN A 88 -4.75 1.13 -14.59
N ARG A 89 -4.08 1.70 -15.60
CA ARG A 89 -4.44 1.47 -17.01
C ARG A 89 -4.37 0.00 -17.39
N LEU A 90 -3.34 -0.72 -16.94
CA LEU A 90 -3.23 -2.16 -17.20
C LEU A 90 -4.40 -2.96 -16.59
N ARG A 91 -4.85 -2.60 -15.38
CA ARG A 91 -6.03 -3.24 -14.77
C ARG A 91 -7.31 -2.91 -15.52
N GLU A 92 -7.49 -1.67 -15.97
CA GLU A 92 -8.66 -1.26 -16.76
C GLU A 92 -8.69 -1.99 -18.11
N GLU A 93 -7.54 -2.12 -18.79
CA GLU A 93 -7.41 -2.89 -20.03
C GLU A 93 -7.70 -4.38 -19.81
N GLU A 94 -7.21 -4.96 -18.73
CA GLU A 94 -7.49 -6.37 -18.39
C GLU A 94 -8.98 -6.59 -18.07
N GLN A 95 -9.61 -5.66 -17.34
CA GLN A 95 -11.05 -5.71 -17.07
C GLN A 95 -11.85 -5.59 -18.36
N ALA A 96 -11.53 -4.64 -19.23
CA ALA A 96 -12.20 -4.47 -20.52
C ALA A 96 -12.08 -5.72 -21.39
N ARG A 97 -10.92 -6.39 -21.41
CA ARG A 97 -10.72 -7.66 -22.12
C ARG A 97 -11.61 -8.77 -21.54
N ARG A 98 -11.63 -8.94 -20.21
CA ARG A 98 -12.47 -9.95 -19.55
C ARG A 98 -13.96 -9.72 -19.81
N GLU A 99 -14.40 -8.47 -19.79
CA GLU A 99 -15.78 -8.11 -20.11
C GLU A 99 -16.12 -8.38 -21.58
N ALA A 100 -15.20 -8.10 -22.50
CA ALA A 100 -15.38 -8.43 -23.92
C ALA A 100 -15.50 -9.96 -24.15
N ASP A 101 -14.66 -10.76 -23.49
CA ASP A 101 -14.71 -12.23 -23.54
C ASP A 101 -16.01 -12.77 -22.92
N ALA A 102 -16.44 -12.21 -21.78
CA ALA A 102 -17.71 -12.56 -21.15
C ALA A 102 -18.93 -12.21 -22.02
N ASN A 103 -18.89 -11.07 -22.72
CA ASN A 103 -19.93 -10.66 -23.65
C ASN A 103 -19.97 -11.57 -24.89
N HIS A 104 -18.80 -11.97 -25.40
CA HIS A 104 -18.70 -12.88 -26.55
C HIS A 104 -19.23 -14.27 -26.22
N SER A 105 -18.79 -14.87 -25.11
CA SER A 105 -19.32 -16.17 -24.64
C SER A 105 -20.83 -16.11 -24.37
N GLY A 106 -21.31 -15.04 -23.74
CA GLY A 106 -22.75 -14.81 -23.53
C GLY A 106 -23.54 -14.64 -24.83
N CYS A 107 -22.93 -14.14 -25.91
CA CYS A 107 -23.54 -14.13 -27.24
C CYS A 107 -23.68 -15.54 -27.79
N ILE A 108 -22.60 -16.34 -27.75
CA ILE A 108 -22.60 -17.72 -28.27
C ILE A 108 -23.68 -18.55 -27.58
N ASP A 109 -23.76 -18.48 -26.25
CA ASP A 109 -24.76 -19.23 -25.48
C ASP A 109 -26.20 -18.87 -25.86
N ARG A 110 -26.47 -17.57 -26.08
CA ARG A 110 -27.80 -17.10 -26.50
C ARG A 110 -28.15 -17.58 -27.90
N GLU A 111 -27.22 -17.45 -28.85
CA GLU A 111 -27.43 -17.90 -30.23
C GLU A 111 -27.57 -19.42 -30.31
N MET A 112 -26.77 -20.17 -29.56
CA MET A 112 -26.89 -21.63 -29.48
C MET A 112 -28.27 -22.05 -28.97
N ARG A 113 -28.76 -21.44 -27.88
CA ARG A 113 -30.09 -21.78 -27.33
C ARG A 113 -31.24 -21.42 -28.28
N ALA A 114 -31.04 -20.41 -29.13
CA ALA A 114 -32.00 -20.02 -30.16
C ALA A 114 -31.88 -20.87 -31.45
N ASP A 115 -30.78 -21.60 -31.65
CA ASP A 115 -30.54 -22.40 -32.84
C ASP A 115 -31.45 -23.64 -32.88
N SER A 116 -32.10 -23.84 -34.03
CA SER A 116 -33.03 -24.95 -34.22
C SER A 116 -32.39 -26.34 -34.09
N ASN A 117 -31.10 -26.48 -34.41
CA ASN A 117 -30.36 -27.74 -34.29
C ASN A 117 -30.07 -28.05 -32.82
N TYR A 118 -29.79 -27.03 -32.00
CA TYR A 118 -29.62 -27.22 -30.56
C TYR A 118 -30.93 -27.66 -29.89
N ILE A 119 -32.06 -27.04 -30.26
CA ILE A 119 -33.38 -27.46 -29.76
C ILE A 119 -33.70 -28.91 -30.17
N LYS A 120 -33.38 -29.31 -31.41
CA LYS A 120 -33.53 -30.70 -31.87
C LYS A 120 -32.60 -31.65 -31.11
N ALA A 121 -31.36 -31.25 -30.84
CA ALA A 121 -30.40 -32.02 -30.06
C ALA A 121 -30.89 -32.26 -28.63
N ASP A 122 -31.41 -31.23 -27.93
CA ASP A 122 -31.97 -31.38 -26.57
C ASP A 122 -33.15 -32.36 -26.57
N LYS A 123 -34.03 -32.28 -27.58
CA LYS A 123 -35.15 -33.21 -27.71
C LYS A 123 -34.69 -34.65 -27.95
N LEU A 124 -33.75 -34.86 -28.88
CA LEU A 124 -33.12 -36.15 -29.16
C LEU A 124 -32.39 -36.70 -27.92
N GLN A 125 -31.77 -35.84 -27.11
CA GLN A 125 -31.10 -36.24 -25.88
C GLN A 125 -32.08 -36.79 -24.85
N ARG A 126 -33.25 -36.16 -24.67
CA ARG A 126 -34.31 -36.69 -23.79
C ARG A 126 -34.86 -38.02 -24.29
N GLU A 127 -35.06 -38.15 -25.61
CA GLU A 127 -35.50 -39.40 -26.24
C GLU A 127 -34.45 -40.52 -26.08
N ALA A 128 -33.17 -40.21 -26.27
CA ALA A 128 -32.06 -41.13 -26.06
C ALA A 128 -31.97 -41.60 -24.59
N GLN A 129 -32.11 -40.68 -23.63
CA GLN A 129 -32.14 -41.03 -22.20
C GLN A 129 -33.32 -41.95 -21.86
N ALA A 130 -34.50 -41.68 -22.41
CA ALA A 130 -35.66 -42.57 -22.25
C ALA A 130 -35.44 -43.94 -22.91
N ALA A 131 -34.77 -44.00 -24.06
CA ALA A 131 -34.40 -45.24 -24.73
C ALA A 131 -33.42 -46.08 -23.90
N VAL A 132 -32.43 -45.45 -23.26
CA VAL A 132 -31.52 -46.11 -22.31
C VAL A 132 -32.30 -46.73 -21.14
N GLN A 133 -33.25 -46.00 -20.56
CA GLN A 133 -34.08 -46.50 -19.45
C GLN A 133 -34.95 -47.70 -19.85
N ARG A 134 -35.30 -47.81 -21.13
CA ARG A 134 -36.06 -48.93 -21.70
C ARG A 134 -35.17 -50.09 -22.19
N GLY A 135 -33.85 -49.98 -22.05
CA GLY A 135 -32.90 -50.99 -22.53
C GLY A 135 -32.63 -50.96 -24.04
N GLU A 136 -33.07 -49.93 -24.76
CA GLU A 136 -32.89 -49.78 -26.20
C GLU A 136 -31.52 -49.15 -26.54
N THR A 137 -30.43 -49.82 -26.16
CA THR A 137 -29.05 -49.30 -26.25
C THR A 137 -28.63 -48.91 -27.67
N ALA A 138 -29.03 -49.68 -28.69
CA ALA A 138 -28.72 -49.37 -30.10
C ALA A 138 -29.33 -48.02 -30.56
N LYS A 139 -30.57 -47.72 -30.14
CA LYS A 139 -31.22 -46.44 -30.45
C LYS A 139 -30.56 -45.28 -29.72
N ALA A 140 -30.13 -45.49 -28.48
CA ALA A 140 -29.42 -44.48 -27.70
C ALA A 140 -28.05 -44.12 -28.31
N VAL A 141 -27.30 -45.10 -28.81
CA VAL A 141 -26.01 -44.88 -29.49
C VAL A 141 -26.19 -44.13 -30.80
N GLN A 142 -27.21 -44.49 -31.59
CA GLN A 142 -27.53 -43.79 -32.83
C GLN A 142 -27.95 -42.33 -32.57
N ALA A 143 -28.75 -42.08 -31.54
CA ALA A 143 -29.14 -40.73 -31.13
C ALA A 143 -27.93 -39.91 -30.66
N ALA A 144 -26.98 -40.50 -29.92
CA ALA A 144 -25.78 -39.81 -29.47
C ALA A 144 -24.91 -39.27 -30.63
N GLN A 145 -24.74 -40.06 -31.70
CA GLN A 145 -24.02 -39.62 -32.89
C GLN A 145 -24.72 -38.45 -33.60
N GLN A 146 -26.06 -38.48 -33.66
CA GLN A 146 -26.85 -37.40 -34.27
C GLN A 146 -26.82 -36.11 -33.42
N ILE A 147 -26.89 -36.25 -32.09
CA ILE A 147 -26.81 -35.13 -31.15
C ILE A 147 -25.49 -34.38 -31.33
N GLN A 148 -24.37 -35.11 -31.43
CA GLN A 148 -23.06 -34.47 -31.56
C GLN A 148 -22.94 -33.65 -32.85
N GLY A 149 -23.43 -34.16 -33.98
CA GLY A 149 -23.46 -33.41 -35.24
C GLY A 149 -24.33 -32.15 -35.18
N LEU A 150 -25.50 -32.22 -34.53
CA LEU A 150 -26.41 -31.09 -34.37
C LEU A 150 -25.84 -30.00 -33.46
N ILE A 151 -25.17 -30.39 -32.36
CA ILE A 151 -24.50 -29.43 -31.45
C ILE A 151 -23.37 -28.71 -32.17
N THR A 152 -22.53 -29.43 -32.92
CA THR A 152 -21.42 -28.81 -33.69
C THR A 152 -21.93 -27.79 -34.70
N LEU A 153 -23.02 -28.11 -35.42
CA LEU A 153 -23.63 -27.17 -36.38
C LEU A 153 -24.22 -25.93 -35.69
N ALA A 154 -24.91 -26.13 -34.56
CA ALA A 154 -25.45 -25.01 -33.77
C ALA A 154 -24.32 -24.10 -33.24
N GLN A 155 -23.21 -24.70 -32.81
CA GLN A 155 -22.03 -23.96 -32.36
C GLN A 155 -21.41 -23.14 -33.50
N GLN A 156 -21.19 -23.74 -34.66
CA GLN A 156 -20.66 -23.02 -35.84
C GLN A 156 -21.58 -21.87 -36.26
N ASN A 157 -22.90 -22.06 -36.21
CA ASN A 157 -23.87 -21.00 -36.50
C ASN A 157 -23.80 -19.86 -35.48
N ALA A 158 -23.64 -20.18 -34.19
CA ALA A 158 -23.50 -19.19 -33.13
C ALA A 158 -22.18 -18.41 -33.26
N GLU A 159 -21.07 -19.10 -33.51
CA GLU A 159 -19.76 -18.50 -33.76
C GLU A 159 -19.76 -17.60 -35.01
N ALA A 160 -20.46 -17.98 -36.08
CA ALA A 160 -20.58 -17.16 -37.28
C ALA A 160 -21.34 -15.83 -37.05
N LYS A 161 -22.22 -15.79 -36.05
CA LYS A 161 -23.03 -14.59 -35.73
C LYS A 161 -22.39 -13.73 -34.64
N CYS A 162 -21.67 -14.35 -33.71
CA CYS A 162 -21.01 -13.66 -32.62
C CYS A 162 -19.59 -13.27 -33.05
N LYS A 163 -19.34 -11.97 -33.27
CA LYS A 163 -18.00 -11.49 -33.57
C LYS A 163 -17.08 -11.76 -32.37
N PRO A 164 -15.88 -12.36 -32.57
CA PRO A 164 -14.90 -12.46 -31.51
C PRO A 164 -14.47 -11.07 -31.07
N ALA A 165 -14.20 -10.91 -29.77
CA ALA A 165 -13.55 -9.72 -29.28
C ALA A 165 -12.18 -9.60 -29.98
N GLU A 166 -11.89 -8.44 -30.55
CA GLU A 166 -10.59 -8.19 -31.13
C GLU A 166 -9.54 -8.28 -30.01
N PRO A 167 -8.49 -9.11 -30.14
CA PRO A 167 -7.49 -9.21 -29.11
C PRO A 167 -6.78 -7.87 -29.01
N ALA A 168 -7.05 -7.10 -27.94
CA ALA A 168 -6.29 -5.88 -27.68
C ALA A 168 -4.80 -6.24 -27.66
N ALA A 169 -3.92 -5.43 -28.26
CA ALA A 169 -2.49 -5.73 -28.31
C ALA A 169 -1.98 -6.15 -26.93
N ALA A 170 -1.21 -7.25 -26.86
CA ALA A 170 -0.67 -7.72 -25.59
C ALA A 170 0.10 -6.56 -24.93
N PRO A 171 -0.20 -6.21 -23.67
CA PRO A 171 0.58 -5.19 -22.99
C PRO A 171 2.02 -5.68 -22.93
N GLU A 172 2.96 -4.86 -23.40
CA GLU A 172 4.38 -5.14 -23.19
C GLU A 172 4.58 -5.34 -21.70
N GLU A 173 4.95 -6.57 -21.31
CA GLU A 173 5.14 -6.98 -19.93
C GLU A 173 6.45 -6.37 -19.40
N GLN A 174 6.47 -5.04 -19.29
CA GLN A 174 7.49 -4.34 -18.53
C GLN A 174 7.07 -4.47 -17.07
N ALA A 175 7.48 -5.56 -16.45
CA ALA A 175 7.47 -5.72 -15.00
C ALA A 175 8.41 -4.68 -14.39
N VAL A 176 7.95 -3.43 -14.32
CA VAL A 176 8.58 -2.42 -13.48
C VAL A 176 8.23 -2.87 -12.07
N ALA A 177 9.16 -3.57 -11.42
CA ALA A 177 9.03 -3.88 -10.01
C ALA A 177 8.68 -2.58 -9.30
N ALA A 178 7.48 -2.52 -8.71
CA ALA A 178 7.05 -1.41 -7.89
C ALA A 178 7.90 -1.43 -6.62
N VAL A 179 9.14 -0.96 -6.73
CA VAL A 179 10.00 -0.73 -5.59
C VAL A 179 9.31 0.38 -4.83
N GLN A 180 8.69 0.03 -3.71
CA GLN A 180 8.13 0.99 -2.78
C GLN A 180 9.32 1.72 -2.16
N VAL A 181 9.80 2.76 -2.84
CA VAL A 181 10.99 3.49 -2.42
C VAL A 181 10.56 4.45 -1.33
N ASN A 182 11.14 4.32 -0.13
CA ASN A 182 10.96 5.32 0.90
C ASN A 182 11.61 6.63 0.41
N PRO A 183 10.85 7.71 0.18
CA PRO A 183 11.40 8.94 -0.40
C PRO A 183 12.54 9.52 0.45
N ASP A 184 12.45 9.45 1.78
CA ASP A 184 13.49 9.98 2.67
C ASP A 184 14.82 9.23 2.53
N SER A 185 14.79 7.92 2.23
CA SER A 185 16.01 7.15 2.00
C SER A 185 16.66 7.46 0.65
N VAL A 186 15.85 7.75 -0.38
CA VAL A 186 16.34 8.24 -1.68
C VAL A 186 16.98 9.60 -1.53
N GLY A 187 16.30 10.52 -0.81
CA GLY A 187 16.78 11.87 -0.55
C GLY A 187 18.11 11.86 0.21
N ALA A 188 18.19 11.13 1.32
CA ALA A 188 19.40 11.02 2.12
C ALA A 188 20.58 10.44 1.31
N LYS A 189 20.33 9.39 0.52
CA LYS A 189 21.35 8.76 -0.34
C LYS A 189 21.85 9.73 -1.41
N ALA A 190 20.95 10.47 -2.07
CA ALA A 190 21.33 11.47 -3.07
C ALA A 190 22.07 12.66 -2.46
N ALA A 191 21.68 13.08 -1.26
CA ALA A 191 22.35 14.11 -0.47
C ALA A 191 23.73 13.66 0.08
N LYS A 192 24.04 12.36 0.04
CA LYS A 192 25.22 11.74 0.68
C LYS A 192 25.26 12.02 2.20
N MET A 193 24.08 12.06 2.82
CA MET A 193 23.91 12.29 4.25
C MET A 193 23.35 11.03 4.93
N SER A 194 23.49 10.95 6.26
CA SER A 194 22.73 9.95 7.01
C SER A 194 21.23 10.27 6.90
N ALA A 195 20.38 9.23 6.98
CA ALA A 195 18.93 9.43 6.95
C ALA A 195 18.44 10.36 8.08
N THR A 196 19.06 10.24 9.25
CA THR A 196 18.75 11.08 10.42
C THR A 196 19.14 12.54 10.19
N ASP A 197 20.36 12.82 9.73
CA ASP A 197 20.82 14.20 9.49
C ASP A 197 20.00 14.87 8.40
N TYR A 198 19.67 14.11 7.35
CA TYR A 198 18.87 14.59 6.24
C TYR A 198 17.42 14.90 6.67
N ALA A 199 16.79 14.01 7.42
CA ALA A 199 15.44 14.25 7.97
C ALA A 199 15.43 15.47 8.93
N GLN A 200 16.42 15.57 9.81
CA GLN A 200 16.55 16.72 10.71
C GLN A 200 16.79 18.02 9.96
N ALA A 201 17.63 18.01 8.91
CA ALA A 201 17.84 19.20 8.08
C ALA A 201 16.58 19.62 7.33
N LYS A 202 15.80 18.66 6.81
CA LYS A 202 14.49 18.92 6.18
C LYS A 202 13.50 19.55 7.16
N GLU A 203 13.35 18.97 8.34
CA GLU A 203 12.48 19.49 9.40
C GLU A 203 12.90 20.89 9.86
N LEU A 204 14.21 21.13 9.95
CA LEU A 204 14.76 22.41 10.36
C LEU A 204 14.56 23.49 9.30
N LEU A 205 14.72 23.17 8.01
CA LEU A 205 14.36 24.05 6.90
C LEU A 205 12.85 24.30 6.82
N TYR A 206 12.04 23.25 6.92
CA TYR A 206 10.58 23.35 6.91
C TYR A 206 10.06 24.23 8.06
N THR A 207 10.55 23.97 9.28
CA THR A 207 10.18 24.75 10.46
C THR A 207 10.68 26.17 10.35
N TYR A 208 11.88 26.42 9.83
CA TYR A 208 12.36 27.79 9.67
C TYR A 208 11.50 28.59 8.67
N LEU A 209 11.05 27.96 7.58
CA LEU A 209 10.23 28.63 6.56
C LEU A 209 8.81 28.92 7.04
N ASN A 210 8.22 28.06 7.89
CA ASN A 210 6.84 28.21 8.37
C ASN A 210 6.76 28.88 9.75
N PHE A 211 7.72 28.62 10.62
CA PHE A 211 7.80 29.07 12.01
C PHE A 211 9.24 29.50 12.36
N PRO A 212 9.75 30.61 11.79
CA PRO A 212 11.16 31.00 11.90
C PRO A 212 11.66 31.16 13.34
N GLN A 213 10.78 31.56 14.25
CA GLN A 213 11.10 31.69 15.68
C GLN A 213 11.29 30.34 16.40
N LYS A 214 10.79 29.23 15.84
CA LYS A 214 10.89 27.89 16.45
C LYS A 214 12.11 27.10 15.98
N ALA A 215 12.68 27.42 14.82
CA ALA A 215 13.82 26.68 14.29
C ALA A 215 15.13 26.96 15.04
N GLY A 216 15.25 28.16 15.63
CA GLY A 216 16.45 28.58 16.37
C GLY A 216 17.71 28.65 15.51
N LEU A 217 17.58 29.00 14.22
CA LEU A 217 18.72 29.19 13.33
C LEU A 217 19.60 30.36 13.78
N SER A 218 20.91 30.14 13.79
CA SER A 218 21.91 31.19 14.02
C SER A 218 21.90 32.23 12.88
N ALA A 219 22.49 33.41 13.12
CA ALA A 219 22.56 34.46 12.11
C ALA A 219 23.31 34.02 10.84
N ASP A 220 24.34 33.20 10.97
CA ASP A 220 25.12 32.69 9.84
C ASP A 220 24.32 31.65 9.03
N GLU A 221 23.58 30.76 9.69
CA GLU A 221 22.68 29.83 9.00
C GLU A 221 21.54 30.56 8.26
N LYS A 222 20.99 31.62 8.87
CA LYS A 222 19.99 32.47 8.21
C LYS A 222 20.54 33.11 6.94
N ARG A 223 21.79 33.61 6.96
CA ARG A 223 22.46 34.17 5.77
C ARG A 223 22.62 33.17 4.63
N VAL A 224 22.74 31.88 4.93
CA VAL A 224 22.82 30.81 3.92
C VAL A 224 21.43 30.48 3.35
N VAL A 225 20.41 30.43 4.20
CA VAL A 225 19.05 29.97 3.83
C VAL A 225 18.23 31.09 3.19
N ASP A 226 18.31 32.31 3.73
CA ASP A 226 17.46 33.44 3.33
C ASP A 226 17.46 33.74 1.83
N PRO A 227 18.63 33.79 1.15
CA PRO A 227 18.68 34.04 -0.30
C PRO A 227 18.01 32.94 -1.15
N LYS A 228 17.93 31.71 -0.62
CA LYS A 228 17.38 30.53 -1.32
C LYS A 228 15.97 30.16 -0.84
N LYS A 229 15.34 30.95 0.03
CA LYS A 229 14.02 30.67 0.65
C LYS A 229 12.96 30.18 -0.35
N ALA A 230 12.78 30.88 -1.46
CA ALA A 230 11.81 30.50 -2.49
C ALA A 230 12.11 29.11 -3.07
N GLN A 231 13.37 28.87 -3.45
CA GLN A 231 13.81 27.59 -4.01
C GLN A 231 13.65 26.44 -3.01
N ILE A 232 13.97 26.66 -1.74
CA ILE A 232 13.83 25.66 -0.68
C ILE A 232 12.34 25.34 -0.45
N LYS A 233 11.48 26.36 -0.44
CA LYS A 233 10.02 26.17 -0.32
C LYS A 233 9.48 25.33 -1.47
N ASP A 234 9.89 25.63 -2.71
CA ASP A 234 9.47 24.88 -3.89
C ASP A 234 10.00 23.43 -3.86
N ALA A 235 11.23 23.21 -3.42
CA ALA A 235 11.81 21.89 -3.30
C ALA A 235 11.13 21.05 -2.20
N LEU A 236 10.84 21.64 -1.04
CA LEU A 236 10.08 20.98 0.03
C LEU A 236 8.66 20.63 -0.42
N LYS A 237 7.98 21.53 -1.14
CA LYS A 237 6.67 21.25 -1.73
C LYS A 237 6.73 20.11 -2.74
N GLY A 238 7.72 20.10 -3.63
CA GLY A 238 7.96 19.01 -4.58
C GLY A 238 8.27 17.67 -3.92
N ALA A 239 8.93 17.70 -2.76
CA ALA A 239 9.17 16.53 -1.91
C ALA A 239 7.97 16.16 -1.03
N GLY A 240 6.85 16.89 -1.11
CA GLY A 240 5.60 16.61 -0.39
C GLY A 240 5.53 17.13 1.06
N LEU A 241 6.38 18.08 1.43
CA LEU A 241 6.46 18.72 2.75
C LEU A 241 6.11 20.22 2.68
N GLY A 242 4.99 20.57 2.03
CA GLY A 242 4.57 21.95 1.90
C GLY A 242 3.19 22.08 1.29
N GLY A 243 2.17 22.09 2.16
CA GLY A 243 0.81 22.53 1.85
C GLY A 243 0.71 24.04 1.86
#